data_AF-A0A517YCC3-F1
#
_entry.id   AF-A0A517YCC3-F1
#
_cell.length_a   1.000
_cell.length_b   1.000
_cell.length_c   1.000
_cell.angle_alpha   90.00
_cell.angle_beta   90.00
_cell.angle_gamma   90.00
#
_symmetry.space_group_name_H-M   'P 1'
#
loop_
_entity.id
_entity.type
_entity.pdbx_description
1 polymer ?
#
loop_
_entity_poly.entity_id
_entity_poly.type
_entity_poly.pdbx_seq_one_letter_code
_entity_poly.pdbx_strand_id
1 'polypeptide(L)'
;MAKKKVAPKKPIKAKPVLAKAKKGTSKAAVVKSAKLKPAKKTTAKPKPKQPTLGRPLVTAEEKLYMLFKEDYEARQVFEFLRVDSVGDLEKLSPEEIIRVLTAPVRRTVHRIRQRLAEKNRALQGDIEFALQHRNST
;
A
#
# COMPACT_ATOMS: atom_id res chain seq x y z
N MET A 1 44.76 5.84 -9.69
CA MET A 1 44.84 5.73 -8.22
C MET A 1 43.44 5.57 -7.66
N ALA A 2 43.20 4.47 -6.94
CA ALA A 2 41.90 4.02 -6.46
C ALA A 2 41.59 4.55 -5.05
N LYS A 3 40.33 4.88 -4.75
CA LYS A 3 39.78 4.78 -3.38
C LYS A 3 38.36 4.20 -3.41
N LYS A 4 38.26 3.05 -2.75
CA LYS A 4 37.16 2.08 -2.70
C LYS A 4 36.28 2.38 -1.47
N LYS A 5 34.95 2.29 -1.64
CA LYS A 5 33.93 2.31 -0.57
C LYS A 5 34.13 1.17 0.42
N VAL A 6 33.97 1.41 1.74
CA VAL A 6 33.40 0.44 2.70
C VAL A 6 32.79 1.18 3.90
N ALA A 7 31.51 0.97 4.19
CA ALA A 7 30.83 1.31 5.45
C ALA A 7 30.53 0.01 6.24
N PRO A 8 30.51 0.03 7.60
CA PRO A 8 30.77 -1.16 8.42
C PRO A 8 29.53 -2.04 8.72
N LYS A 9 29.78 -3.34 8.86
CA LYS A 9 28.82 -4.40 9.21
C LYS A 9 28.61 -4.53 10.73
N LYS A 10 27.36 -4.89 11.11
CA LYS A 10 26.89 -5.34 12.44
C LYS A 10 27.81 -6.37 13.12
N PRO A 11 27.79 -6.44 14.46
CA PRO A 11 27.97 -7.71 15.16
C PRO A 11 26.72 -8.12 15.96
N ILE A 12 26.21 -9.31 15.62
CA ILE A 12 25.33 -10.15 16.42
C ILE A 12 26.22 -10.88 17.44
N LYS A 13 25.86 -10.92 18.72
CA LYS A 13 26.46 -11.85 19.69
C LYS A 13 25.39 -12.62 20.45
N ALA A 14 25.56 -13.95 20.40
CA ALA A 14 24.75 -14.98 21.00
C ALA A 14 25.06 -15.18 22.50
N LYS A 15 24.09 -15.78 23.20
CA LYS A 15 24.13 -16.33 24.58
C LYS A 15 25.05 -17.58 24.65
N PRO A 16 25.08 -18.39 25.74
CA PRO A 16 24.71 -18.26 27.16
C PRO A 16 25.90 -18.66 28.09
N VAL A 17 25.74 -18.75 29.43
CA VAL A 17 26.16 -19.91 30.26
C VAL A 17 25.65 -19.72 31.72
N LEU A 18 25.08 -20.79 32.26
CA LEU A 18 24.65 -21.04 33.64
C LEU A 18 25.80 -20.94 34.67
N ALA A 19 25.50 -20.44 35.88
CA ALA A 19 26.16 -20.93 37.09
C ALA A 19 25.22 -20.86 38.31
N LYS A 20 25.10 -22.01 38.99
CA LYS A 20 24.34 -22.30 40.23
C LYS A 20 25.20 -22.03 41.48
N ALA A 21 24.57 -21.59 42.57
CA ALA A 21 24.86 -22.02 43.96
C ALA A 21 23.67 -21.56 44.86
N LYS A 22 22.82 -22.43 45.46
CA LYS A 22 22.96 -23.19 46.73
C LYS A 22 23.49 -22.34 47.90
N LYS A 23 22.97 -22.33 49.12
CA LYS A 23 21.87 -22.99 49.86
C LYS A 23 21.81 -22.28 51.23
N GLY A 24 20.64 -22.07 51.84
CA GLY A 24 20.55 -21.55 53.21
C GLY A 24 19.17 -21.79 53.82
N THR A 25 19.13 -22.64 54.85
CA THR A 25 17.94 -23.15 55.55
C THR A 25 17.53 -22.26 56.73
N SER A 26 16.23 -22.04 56.93
CA SER A 26 15.59 -22.03 58.28
C SER A 26 14.06 -21.93 58.17
N LYS A 27 13.42 -22.47 59.21
CA LYS A 27 12.02 -22.90 59.30
C LYS A 27 11.03 -21.76 59.65
N ALA A 28 9.77 -22.06 59.35
CA ALA A 28 8.54 -21.66 60.04
C ALA A 28 8.06 -20.20 59.93
N ALA A 29 6.92 -20.02 59.24
CA ALA A 29 5.65 -19.61 59.86
C ALA A 29 4.62 -19.29 58.77
N VAL A 30 3.56 -20.09 58.70
CA VAL A 30 2.29 -19.73 58.07
C VAL A 30 1.67 -18.64 58.93
N VAL A 31 1.24 -17.49 58.37
CA VAL A 31 0.00 -16.75 58.72
C VAL A 31 -0.23 -15.57 57.74
N LYS A 32 -1.41 -15.60 57.08
CA LYS A 32 -2.27 -14.50 56.57
C LYS A 32 -1.79 -13.57 55.44
N SER A 33 -2.37 -13.86 54.26
CA SER A 33 -3.17 -12.93 53.44
C SER A 33 -2.70 -11.47 53.35
N ALA A 34 -1.91 -11.17 52.32
CA ALA A 34 -1.75 -9.81 51.79
C ALA A 34 -2.36 -9.74 50.39
N LYS A 35 -3.37 -8.88 50.25
CA LYS A 35 -4.03 -8.45 49.02
C LYS A 35 -3.03 -8.28 47.86
N LEU A 36 -3.17 -9.10 46.83
CA LEU A 36 -2.63 -8.85 45.50
C LEU A 36 -3.24 -7.54 44.98
N LYS A 37 -2.50 -6.43 45.07
CA LYS A 37 -2.81 -5.22 44.31
C LYS A 37 -2.65 -5.56 42.83
N PRO A 38 -3.66 -5.38 41.97
CA PRO A 38 -3.54 -5.72 40.57
C PRO A 38 -2.49 -4.82 39.91
N ALA A 39 -1.62 -5.47 39.14
CA ALA A 39 -0.58 -4.84 38.35
C ALA A 39 -1.16 -3.67 37.52
N LYS A 40 -0.54 -2.51 37.68
CA LYS A 40 -0.83 -1.27 36.95
C LYS A 40 -0.73 -1.58 35.45
N LYS A 41 -1.87 -1.66 34.75
CA LYS A 41 -1.92 -1.85 33.30
C LYS A 41 -1.09 -0.75 32.65
N THR A 42 -0.06 -1.15 31.92
CA THR A 42 0.72 -0.29 31.05
C THR A 42 -0.25 0.37 30.07
N THR A 43 -0.28 1.70 30.09
CA THR A 43 -1.02 2.53 29.16
C THR A 43 -0.48 2.28 27.75
N ALA A 44 -1.19 1.45 26.98
CA ALA A 44 -0.95 1.33 25.55
C ALA A 44 -1.17 2.72 24.93
N LYS A 45 -0.13 3.25 24.28
CA LYS A 45 -0.22 4.53 23.55
C LYS A 45 -1.37 4.44 22.55
N PRO A 46 -2.32 5.40 22.53
CA PRO A 46 -3.41 5.37 21.58
C PRO A 46 -2.84 5.47 20.17
N LYS A 47 -3.20 4.51 19.31
CA LYS A 47 -2.92 4.61 17.88
C LYS A 47 -3.56 5.90 17.35
N PRO A 48 -2.89 6.63 16.43
CA PRO A 48 -3.46 7.84 15.85
C PRO A 48 -4.82 7.49 15.24
N LYS A 49 -5.86 8.21 15.70
CA LYS A 49 -7.21 8.07 15.16
C LYS A 49 -7.15 8.47 13.70
N GLN A 50 -7.59 7.58 12.81
CA GLN A 50 -7.73 7.96 11.41
C GLN A 50 -8.77 9.09 11.31
N PRO A 51 -8.54 10.09 10.44
CA PRO A 51 -9.53 11.13 10.19
C PRO A 51 -10.81 10.45 9.67
N THR A 52 -11.93 10.74 10.33
CA THR A 52 -13.23 10.19 9.97
C THR A 52 -14.12 11.29 9.44
N LEU A 53 -14.76 11.06 8.29
CA LEU A 53 -15.69 12.00 7.66
C LEU A 53 -17.08 12.01 8.31
N GLY A 54 -17.28 11.28 9.41
CA GLY A 54 -18.56 11.12 10.07
C GLY A 54 -19.39 9.96 9.50
N ARG A 55 -20.70 10.00 9.71
CA ARG A 55 -21.63 8.97 9.19
C ARG A 55 -21.92 9.26 7.71
N PRO A 56 -21.81 8.26 6.82
CA PRO A 56 -22.23 8.42 5.43
C PRO A 56 -23.69 8.86 5.33
N LEU A 57 -23.96 9.85 4.47
CA LEU A 57 -25.33 10.30 4.17
C LEU A 57 -26.04 9.34 3.22
N VAL A 58 -25.26 8.64 2.39
CA VAL A 58 -25.70 7.75 1.33
C VAL A 58 -25.33 6.31 1.70
N THR A 59 -26.16 5.36 1.30
CA THR A 59 -25.89 3.94 1.51
C THR A 59 -24.94 3.39 0.44
N ALA A 60 -24.15 2.37 0.78
CA ALA A 60 -23.24 1.75 -0.17
C ALA A 60 -23.95 1.10 -1.38
N GLU A 61 -25.22 0.70 -1.20
CA GLU A 61 -26.05 0.05 -2.22
C GLU A 61 -26.72 1.06 -3.17
N GLU A 62 -26.56 2.37 -2.91
CA GLU A 62 -27.18 3.40 -3.73
C GLU A 62 -26.59 3.41 -5.14
N LYS A 63 -27.46 3.55 -6.14
CA LYS A 63 -27.07 3.53 -7.54
C LYS A 63 -26.35 4.82 -7.91
N LEU A 64 -25.12 4.69 -8.42
CA LEU A 64 -24.30 5.83 -8.86
C LEU A 64 -25.02 6.68 -9.92
N TYR A 65 -25.79 6.05 -10.80
CA TYR A 65 -26.56 6.74 -11.83
C TYR A 65 -27.61 7.71 -11.27
N MET A 66 -28.23 7.37 -10.13
CA MET A 66 -29.22 8.24 -9.48
C MET A 66 -28.53 9.37 -8.71
N LEU A 67 -27.42 9.05 -8.04
CA LEU A 67 -26.64 10.02 -7.26
C LEU A 67 -25.98 11.09 -8.14
N PHE A 68 -25.41 10.70 -9.29
CA PHE A 68 -24.71 11.57 -10.23
C PHE A 68 -25.53 11.86 -11.49
N LYS A 69 -26.85 12.00 -11.35
CA LYS A 69 -27.77 12.16 -12.50
C LYS A 69 -27.42 13.37 -13.40
N GLU A 70 -26.99 14.46 -12.78
CA GLU A 70 -26.67 15.72 -13.47
C GLU A 70 -25.28 15.71 -14.12
N ASP A 71 -24.38 14.84 -13.65
CA ASP A 71 -23.03 14.72 -14.17
C ASP A 71 -22.97 13.63 -15.25
N TYR A 72 -22.99 14.06 -16.51
CA TYR A 72 -22.88 13.15 -17.64
C TYR A 72 -21.50 12.47 -17.69
N GLU A 73 -20.43 13.20 -17.41
CA GLU A 73 -19.06 12.67 -17.51
C GLU A 73 -18.80 11.60 -16.46
N ALA A 74 -19.25 11.83 -15.22
CA ALA A 74 -19.16 10.83 -14.15
C ALA A 74 -19.92 9.54 -14.53
N ARG A 75 -21.12 9.66 -15.11
CA ARG A 75 -21.89 8.49 -15.58
C ARG A 75 -21.15 7.69 -16.64
N GLN A 76 -20.49 8.36 -17.59
CA GLN A 76 -19.66 7.69 -18.58
C GLN A 76 -18.46 6.96 -17.96
N VAL A 77 -17.84 7.54 -16.94
CA VAL A 77 -16.77 6.88 -16.18
C VAL A 77 -17.29 5.62 -15.48
N PHE A 78 -18.44 5.68 -14.82
CA PHE A 78 -19.01 4.51 -14.14
C PHE A 78 -19.37 3.39 -15.12
N GLU A 79 -19.95 3.74 -16.26
CA GLU A 79 -20.27 2.80 -17.34
C GLU A 79 -19.01 2.12 -17.89
N PHE A 80 -17.93 2.89 -18.10
CA PHE A 80 -16.66 2.33 -18.56
C PHE A 80 -16.02 1.40 -17.52
N LEU A 81 -16.05 1.78 -16.24
CA LEU A 81 -15.52 0.99 -15.13
C LEU A 81 -16.40 -0.22 -14.78
N ARG A 82 -17.64 -0.26 -15.29
CA ARG A 82 -18.67 -1.26 -14.96
C ARG A 82 -18.98 -1.31 -13.46
N VAL A 83 -19.14 -0.13 -12.86
CA VAL A 83 -19.52 0.02 -11.45
C VAL A 83 -20.92 0.63 -11.36
N ASP A 84 -21.79 -0.01 -10.57
CA ASP A 84 -23.20 0.40 -10.48
C ASP A 84 -23.55 1.06 -9.13
N SER A 85 -22.80 0.72 -8.07
CA SER A 85 -23.09 1.13 -6.69
C SER A 85 -21.97 1.97 -6.08
N VAL A 86 -22.32 2.81 -5.10
CA VAL A 86 -21.33 3.62 -4.35
C VAL A 86 -20.28 2.73 -3.69
N GLY A 87 -20.69 1.60 -3.11
CA GLY A 87 -19.77 0.66 -2.48
C GLY A 87 -18.77 0.02 -3.44
N ASP A 88 -19.11 -0.09 -4.73
CA ASP A 88 -18.15 -0.57 -5.74
C ASP A 88 -17.15 0.51 -6.15
N LEU A 89 -17.60 1.77 -6.23
CA LEU A 89 -16.73 2.90 -6.52
C LEU A 89 -15.72 3.16 -5.39
N GLU A 90 -16.15 3.03 -4.13
CA GLU A 90 -15.29 3.23 -2.94
C GLU A 90 -14.13 2.23 -2.85
N LYS A 91 -14.23 1.06 -3.51
CA LYS A 91 -13.15 0.06 -3.55
C LYS A 91 -11.98 0.52 -4.43
N LEU A 92 -12.22 1.44 -5.35
CA LEU A 92 -11.23 1.91 -6.31
C LEU A 92 -10.51 3.16 -5.80
N SER A 93 -9.19 3.19 -5.97
CA SER A 93 -8.43 4.41 -5.76
C SER A 93 -8.55 5.37 -6.96
N PRO A 94 -8.40 6.69 -6.77
CA PRO A 94 -8.40 7.64 -7.88
C PRO A 94 -7.37 7.30 -8.97
N GLU A 95 -6.17 6.88 -8.55
CA GLU A 95 -5.09 6.49 -9.47
C GLU A 95 -5.42 5.22 -10.26
N GLU A 96 -6.14 4.28 -9.65
CA GLU A 96 -6.59 3.07 -10.32
C GLU A 96 -7.66 3.39 -11.36
N ILE A 97 -8.61 4.28 -11.06
CA ILE A 97 -9.60 4.77 -12.01
C ILE A 97 -8.90 5.39 -13.23
N ILE A 98 -7.97 6.31 -13.01
CA ILE A 98 -7.21 6.97 -14.09
C ILE A 98 -6.42 5.93 -14.91
N ARG A 99 -5.77 4.98 -14.24
CA ARG A 99 -4.99 3.94 -14.91
C ARG A 99 -5.85 3.06 -15.80
N VAL A 100 -7.03 2.66 -15.34
CA VAL A 100 -7.96 1.82 -16.10
C VAL A 100 -8.51 2.59 -17.30
N LEU A 101 -8.96 3.83 -17.10
CA LEU A 101 -9.48 4.70 -18.17
C LEU A 101 -8.43 4.98 -19.25
N THR A 102 -7.19 5.23 -18.87
CA THR A 102 -6.11 5.58 -19.82
C THR A 102 -5.45 4.36 -20.48
N ALA A 103 -5.67 3.14 -19.97
CA ALA A 103 -5.00 1.94 -20.47
C ALA A 103 -5.23 1.67 -21.98
N PRO A 104 -6.47 1.75 -22.53
CA PRO A 104 -6.69 1.54 -23.96
C PRO A 104 -6.01 2.59 -24.82
N VAL A 105 -5.99 3.85 -24.38
CA VAL A 105 -5.31 4.95 -25.06
C VAL A 105 -3.80 4.68 -25.10
N ARG A 106 -3.21 4.33 -23.95
CA ARG A 106 -1.77 4.00 -23.86
C ARG A 106 -1.39 2.82 -24.76
N ARG A 107 -2.19 1.75 -24.80
CA ARG A 107 -1.99 0.62 -25.71
C ARG A 107 -2.07 1.03 -27.17
N THR A 108 -3.03 1.89 -27.52
CA THR A 108 -3.21 2.40 -28.88
C THR A 108 -2.02 3.25 -29.33
N VAL A 109 -1.58 4.18 -28.48
CA VAL A 109 -0.38 4.99 -28.73
C VAL A 109 0.84 4.09 -28.89
N HIS A 110 0.99 3.06 -28.07
CA HIS A 110 2.10 2.11 -28.21
C HIS A 110 2.09 1.38 -29.57
N ARG A 111 0.92 0.92 -30.05
CA ARG A 111 0.80 0.33 -31.39
C ARG A 111 1.12 1.33 -32.51
N ILE A 112 0.74 2.59 -32.36
CA ILE A 112 1.10 3.64 -33.33
C ILE A 112 2.63 3.79 -33.38
N ARG A 113 3.30 3.82 -32.23
CA ARG A 113 4.77 3.89 -32.15
C ARG A 113 5.44 2.71 -32.85
N GLN A 114 4.97 1.49 -32.61
CA GLN A 114 5.47 0.28 -33.28
C GLN A 114 5.33 0.37 -34.82
N ARG A 115 4.12 0.70 -35.30
CA ARG A 115 3.85 0.83 -36.75
C ARG A 115 4.68 1.92 -37.43
N LEU A 116 5.02 2.99 -36.71
CA LEU A 116 5.91 4.02 -37.23
C LEU A 116 7.36 3.52 -37.28
N ALA A 117 7.81 2.84 -36.22
CA ALA A 117 9.16 2.29 -36.15
C ALA A 117 9.44 1.27 -37.26
N GLU A 118 8.48 0.38 -37.57
CA GLU A 118 8.53 -0.54 -38.72
C GLU A 118 8.77 0.17 -40.07
N LYS A 119 8.32 1.43 -40.17
CA LYS A 119 8.45 2.27 -41.37
C LYS A 119 9.61 3.26 -41.27
N ASN A 120 10.54 3.06 -40.34
CA ASN A 120 11.65 3.96 -40.04
C ASN A 120 11.20 5.41 -39.75
N ARG A 121 10.04 5.58 -39.11
CA ARG A 121 9.53 6.87 -38.62
C ARG A 121 9.34 6.83 -37.11
N ALA A 122 9.28 8.01 -36.49
CA ALA A 122 9.05 8.15 -35.07
C ALA A 122 8.09 9.32 -34.79
N LEU A 123 7.43 9.28 -33.63
CA LEU A 123 6.76 10.46 -33.09
C LEU A 123 7.81 11.47 -32.61
N GLN A 124 7.39 12.72 -32.44
CA GLN A 124 8.28 13.76 -31.93
C GLN A 124 8.85 13.37 -30.56
N GLY A 125 10.17 13.43 -30.41
CA GLY A 125 10.87 13.06 -29.18
C GLY A 125 11.00 11.54 -28.93
N ASP A 126 10.53 10.69 -29.84
CA ASP A 126 10.44 9.24 -29.64
C ASP A 126 11.39 8.44 -30.55
N ILE A 127 12.48 9.08 -30.99
CA ILE A 127 13.45 8.50 -31.92
C ILE A 127 14.16 7.30 -31.29
N GLU A 128 14.50 7.38 -30.00
CA GLU A 128 15.19 6.31 -29.28
C GLU A 128 14.37 5.01 -29.26
N PHE A 129 13.06 5.11 -29.06
CA PHE A 129 12.17 3.95 -29.12
C PHE A 129 12.17 3.30 -30.50
N ALA A 130 12.06 4.11 -31.56
CA ALA A 130 12.06 3.60 -32.93
C ALA A 130 13.38 2.88 -33.28
N LEU A 131 14.52 3.42 -32.82
CA LEU A 131 15.85 2.79 -32.99
C LEU A 131 15.95 1.47 -32.20
N GLN A 132 15.53 1.46 -30.93
CA GLN A 132 15.52 0.24 -30.10
C GLN A 132 14.64 -0.85 -30.70
N HIS A 133 13.44 -0.48 -31.15
CA HIS A 133 12.50 -1.42 -31.77
C HIS A 133 13.10 -2.03 -33.04
N ARG A 134 13.68 -1.20 -33.93
CA ARG A 134 14.34 -1.67 -35.15
C ARG A 134 15.50 -2.63 -34.86
N ASN A 135 16.31 -2.36 -33.84
CA ASN A 135 17.45 -3.22 -33.48
C ASN A 135 17.04 -4.51 -32.77
N SER A 136 15.80 -4.58 -32.27
CA SER A 136 15.23 -5.74 -31.58
C SER A 136 14.41 -6.65 -32.51
N THR A 137 14.17 -6.24 -33.76
CA THR A 137 13.43 -7.01 -34.78
C THR A 137 14.41 -7.62 -35.76
#